data_AF-A0A285PCW8-F1
#
_entry.id   AF-A0A285PCW8-F1
#
_cell.length_a   1.000
_cell.length_b   1.000
_cell.length_c   1.000
_cell.angle_alpha   90.00
_cell.angle_beta   90.00
_cell.angle_gamma   90.00
#
_symmetry.space_group_name_H-M   'P 1'
#
loop_
_entity.id
_entity.type
_entity.pdbx_description
1 polymer ?
#
loop_
_entity_poly.entity_id
_entity_poly.type
_entity_poly.pdbx_seq_one_letter_code
_entity_poly.pdbx_strand_id
1 'polypeptide(L)'
;MANPSNSKQSTSYEAFGACLTKLIRQRGFSSDEQLVRKAMQGQKEDGPKLTIQRRTISNWRNGKSAPRSKDDPRFQLVLDALNLSEDQQAELLSLLEKPSVTTSQEAQPQPQKPKLSGRQKSMMIGAAILGLGLVLGIPFLYSDDVPTYLSEIPEDELRLSESGFVLPASDKRAIEEKDLISLTGWELYIARNEIFARKGRPFVKDTSMCLQRHFDSWAKSADKANGWYKKQAGGLSLSDLEHRNTETIRTYECTQRGGQMTCTGKLTPCR
;
A
#
# COMPACT_ATOMS: atom_id res chain seq x y z
N MET A 1 -5.10 -30.45 24.09
CA MET A 1 -4.90 -31.26 22.87
C MET A 1 -5.19 -30.37 21.66
N ALA A 2 -4.39 -30.52 20.62
CA ALA A 2 -4.10 -29.54 19.58
C ALA A 2 -5.31 -29.09 18.73
N ASN A 3 -5.29 -27.82 18.31
CA ASN A 3 -6.17 -27.26 17.29
C ASN A 3 -5.39 -27.23 15.96
N PRO A 4 -5.83 -27.92 14.89
CA PRO A 4 -5.02 -28.07 13.68
C PRO A 4 -5.24 -26.95 12.66
N SER A 5 -4.11 -26.53 12.09
CA SER A 5 -3.90 -26.03 10.71
C SER A 5 -4.76 -24.88 10.19
N ASN A 6 -4.16 -23.69 10.21
CA ASN A 6 -4.42 -22.61 9.26
C ASN A 6 -3.76 -22.99 7.92
N SER A 7 -4.56 -23.30 6.90
CA SER A 7 -4.10 -23.69 5.57
C SER A 7 -3.54 -22.48 4.81
N LYS A 8 -2.25 -22.53 4.47
CA LYS A 8 -1.62 -21.56 3.57
C LYS A 8 -2.23 -21.72 2.17
N GLN A 9 -2.89 -20.66 1.68
CA GLN A 9 -3.26 -20.55 0.27
C GLN A 9 -2.00 -20.64 -0.58
N SER A 10 -1.89 -21.70 -1.38
CA SER A 10 -0.81 -21.87 -2.37
C SER A 10 -0.99 -20.81 -3.47
N THR A 11 0.04 -20.00 -3.69
CA THR A 11 0.05 -18.98 -4.74
C THR A 11 0.36 -19.62 -6.09
N SER A 12 -0.37 -19.22 -7.14
CA SER A 12 -0.34 -19.85 -8.48
C SER A 12 1.04 -19.88 -9.17
N TYR A 13 2.07 -19.21 -8.63
CA TYR A 13 3.39 -19.08 -9.23
C TYR A 13 4.53 -19.50 -8.27
N GLU A 14 4.25 -20.35 -7.28
CA GLU A 14 5.25 -20.80 -6.30
C GLU A 14 6.47 -21.45 -6.96
N ALA A 15 6.26 -22.33 -7.93
CA ALA A 15 7.35 -23.02 -8.64
C ALA A 15 8.24 -22.03 -9.43
N PHE A 16 7.61 -21.11 -10.18
CA PHE A 16 8.31 -20.03 -10.87
C PHE A 16 9.11 -19.16 -9.89
N GLY A 17 8.48 -18.73 -8.79
CA GLY A 17 9.12 -17.87 -7.80
C GLY A 17 10.31 -18.55 -7.11
N ALA A 18 10.17 -19.83 -6.77
CA ALA A 18 11.25 -20.63 -6.20
C ALA A 18 12.42 -20.79 -7.17
N CYS A 19 12.15 -21.10 -8.44
CA CYS A 19 13.16 -21.20 -9.49
C CYS A 19 13.89 -19.87 -9.68
N LEU A 20 13.15 -18.75 -9.81
CA LEU A 20 13.74 -17.41 -9.91
C LEU A 20 14.59 -17.07 -8.67
N THR A 21 14.12 -17.38 -7.47
CA THR A 21 14.89 -17.16 -6.23
C THR A 21 16.23 -17.92 -6.24
N LYS A 22 16.23 -19.17 -6.72
CA LYS A 22 17.44 -19.99 -6.85
C LYS A 22 18.42 -19.35 -7.83
N LEU A 23 17.96 -18.93 -9.01
CA LEU A 23 18.80 -18.29 -10.03
C LEU A 23 19.41 -16.97 -9.52
N ILE A 24 18.62 -16.13 -8.85
CA ILE A 24 19.10 -14.87 -8.26
C ILE A 24 20.27 -15.12 -7.29
N ARG A 25 20.13 -16.11 -6.41
CA ARG A 25 21.17 -16.45 -5.42
C ARG A 25 22.42 -17.04 -6.09
N GLN A 26 22.25 -17.92 -7.08
CA GLN A 26 23.36 -18.51 -7.82
C GLN A 26 24.20 -17.48 -8.58
N ARG A 27 23.61 -16.33 -8.93
CA ARG A 27 24.30 -15.21 -9.57
C ARG A 27 24.88 -14.18 -8.59
N GLY A 28 24.84 -14.46 -7.28
CA GLY A 28 25.48 -13.65 -6.26
C GLY A 28 24.74 -12.37 -5.89
N PHE A 29 23.48 -12.20 -6.30
CA PHE A 29 22.68 -11.05 -5.88
C PHE A 29 22.22 -11.26 -4.43
N SER A 30 22.68 -10.39 -3.52
CA SER A 30 22.31 -10.42 -2.10
C SER A 30 20.99 -9.70 -1.82
N SER A 31 20.48 -8.91 -2.77
CA SER A 31 19.17 -8.27 -2.67
C SER A 31 18.51 -8.06 -4.03
N ASP A 32 17.18 -7.96 -4.00
CA ASP A 32 16.37 -7.57 -5.17
C ASP A 32 16.79 -6.20 -5.73
N GLU A 33 17.32 -5.31 -4.89
CA GLU A 33 17.76 -3.96 -5.27
C GLU A 33 19.02 -4.01 -6.13
N GLN A 34 19.97 -4.89 -5.80
CA GLN A 34 21.15 -5.12 -6.62
C GLN A 34 20.79 -5.65 -8.00
N LEU A 35 19.83 -6.57 -8.08
CA LEU A 35 19.35 -7.09 -9.35
C LEU A 35 18.63 -6.01 -10.18
N VAL A 36 17.80 -5.17 -9.54
CA VAL A 36 17.20 -4.00 -10.20
C VAL A 36 18.29 -3.09 -10.76
N ARG A 37 19.29 -2.71 -9.96
CA ARG A 37 20.37 -1.84 -10.44
C ARG A 37 21.09 -2.43 -11.65
N LYS A 38 21.42 -3.71 -11.60
CA LYS A 38 22.09 -4.41 -12.72
C LYS A 38 21.20 -4.45 -13.98
N ALA A 39 19.91 -4.76 -13.83
CA ALA A 39 18.94 -4.75 -14.92
C ALA A 39 18.73 -3.37 -15.52
N MET A 40 18.71 -2.33 -14.68
CA MET A 40 18.55 -0.95 -15.13
C MET A 40 19.80 -0.43 -15.85
N GLN A 41 20.99 -0.88 -15.46
CA GLN A 41 22.27 -0.56 -16.13
C GLN A 41 22.42 -1.24 -17.49
N GLY A 42 21.75 -2.38 -17.72
CA GLY A 42 21.82 -3.13 -18.98
C GLY A 42 20.94 -2.59 -20.11
N GLN A 43 20.20 -1.49 -19.88
CA GLN A 43 19.32 -0.91 -20.89
C GLN A 43 20.13 -0.21 -21.99
N LYS A 44 19.67 -0.34 -23.24
CA LYS A 44 20.27 0.36 -24.39
C LYS A 44 20.10 1.88 -24.23
N GLU A 45 21.15 2.63 -24.54
CA GLU A 45 21.20 4.10 -24.41
C GLU A 45 20.16 4.81 -25.28
N ASP A 46 19.89 4.27 -26.49
CA ASP A 46 19.05 4.91 -27.52
C ASP A 46 17.57 4.48 -27.50
N GLY A 47 17.07 3.95 -26.39
CA GLY A 47 15.70 3.43 -26.28
C GLY A 47 14.87 4.02 -25.12
N PRO A 48 13.54 3.76 -25.09
CA PRO A 48 12.70 4.13 -23.96
C PRO A 48 13.20 3.48 -22.67
N LYS A 49 13.60 4.30 -21.68
CA LYS A 49 14.07 3.80 -20.39
C LYS A 49 12.92 3.20 -19.59
N LEU A 50 13.01 1.91 -19.31
CA LEU A 50 12.05 1.17 -18.51
C LEU A 50 12.43 1.28 -17.03
N THR A 51 11.44 1.40 -16.16
CA THR A 51 11.67 1.35 -14.71
C THR A 51 11.19 0.01 -14.16
N ILE A 52 12.08 -0.67 -13.43
CA ILE A 52 11.79 -1.89 -12.67
C ILE A 52 11.86 -1.54 -11.20
N GLN A 53 10.77 -1.77 -10.47
CA GLN A 53 10.76 -1.59 -9.02
C GLN A 53 11.23 -2.88 -8.35
N ARG A 54 12.00 -2.75 -7.26
CA ARG A 54 12.40 -3.87 -6.40
C ARG A 54 11.23 -4.77 -6.00
N ARG A 55 10.08 -4.15 -5.70
CA ARG A 55 8.85 -4.86 -5.33
C ARG A 55 8.36 -5.80 -6.42
N THR A 56 8.57 -5.47 -7.70
CA THR A 56 8.19 -6.31 -8.84
C THR A 56 8.97 -7.63 -8.79
N ILE A 57 10.31 -7.56 -8.71
CA ILE A 57 11.17 -8.75 -8.58
C ILE A 57 10.85 -9.53 -7.30
N SER A 58 10.67 -8.82 -6.18
CA SER A 58 10.29 -9.43 -4.91
C SER A 58 8.95 -10.18 -5.00
N ASN A 59 7.96 -9.64 -5.70
CA ASN A 59 6.67 -10.32 -5.85
C ASN A 59 6.80 -11.55 -6.76
N TRP A 60 7.55 -11.47 -7.85
CA TRP A 60 7.84 -12.58 -8.76
C TRP A 60 8.52 -13.75 -8.06
N ARG A 61 9.64 -13.50 -7.36
CA ARG A 61 10.40 -14.56 -6.69
C ARG A 61 9.68 -15.17 -5.48
N ASN A 62 8.71 -14.46 -4.90
CA ASN A 62 7.89 -14.99 -3.81
C ASN A 62 6.56 -15.59 -4.30
N GLY A 63 6.39 -15.80 -5.62
CA GLY A 63 5.19 -16.41 -6.19
C GLY A 63 3.91 -15.56 -6.12
N LYS A 64 4.00 -14.31 -5.62
CA LYS A 64 2.83 -13.41 -5.46
C LYS A 64 2.28 -12.89 -6.79
N SER A 65 3.10 -12.91 -7.84
CA SER A 65 2.75 -12.52 -9.20
C SER A 65 3.73 -13.15 -10.19
N ALA A 66 3.44 -13.05 -11.49
CA ALA A 66 4.34 -13.41 -12.57
C ALA A 66 4.53 -12.22 -13.55
N PRO A 67 5.53 -12.27 -14.44
CA PRO A 67 5.60 -11.40 -15.62
C PRO A 67 4.29 -11.45 -16.42
N ARG A 68 3.96 -10.37 -17.13
CA ARG A 68 2.69 -10.30 -17.89
C ARG A 68 2.66 -11.27 -19.08
N SER A 69 3.82 -11.55 -19.64
CA SER A 69 4.05 -12.49 -20.74
C SER A 69 5.54 -12.87 -20.75
N LYS A 70 5.91 -13.87 -21.56
CA LYS A 70 7.31 -14.20 -21.86
C LYS A 70 8.09 -13.02 -22.46
N ASP A 71 7.38 -12.14 -23.18
CA ASP A 71 7.93 -10.95 -23.84
C ASP A 71 7.81 -9.67 -22.97
N ASP A 72 7.52 -9.79 -21.67
CA ASP A 72 7.46 -8.61 -20.78
C ASP A 72 8.84 -7.92 -20.75
N PRO A 73 8.95 -6.66 -21.19
CA PRO A 73 10.25 -6.02 -21.37
C PRO A 73 10.95 -5.74 -20.03
N ARG A 74 10.21 -5.65 -18.91
CA ARG A 74 10.83 -5.59 -17.58
C ARG A 74 11.38 -6.94 -17.16
N PHE A 75 10.74 -8.02 -17.59
CA PHE A 75 11.22 -9.36 -17.29
C PHE A 75 12.45 -9.70 -18.11
N GLN A 76 12.50 -9.30 -19.39
CA GLN A 76 13.69 -9.51 -20.22
C GLN A 76 14.94 -8.82 -19.64
N LEU A 77 14.81 -7.60 -19.14
CA LEU A 77 15.92 -6.94 -18.44
C LEU A 77 16.40 -7.70 -17.19
N VAL A 78 15.51 -8.41 -16.50
CA VAL A 78 15.88 -9.26 -15.36
C VAL A 78 16.60 -10.52 -15.83
N LEU A 79 16.15 -11.13 -16.94
CA LEU A 79 16.81 -12.30 -17.54
C LEU A 79 18.21 -11.95 -18.06
N ASP A 80 18.34 -10.81 -18.73
CA ASP A 80 19.62 -10.26 -19.19
C ASP A 80 20.57 -9.98 -18.01
N ALA A 81 20.06 -9.37 -16.94
CA ALA A 81 20.85 -9.09 -15.74
C ALA A 81 21.33 -10.34 -15.01
N LEU A 82 20.55 -11.42 -15.08
CA LEU A 82 20.91 -12.73 -14.52
C LEU A 82 21.86 -13.52 -15.43
N ASN A 83 22.02 -13.11 -16.70
CA ASN A 83 22.87 -13.77 -17.69
C ASN A 83 22.61 -15.30 -17.70
N LEU A 84 21.36 -15.67 -17.98
CA LEU A 84 20.91 -17.07 -18.01
C LEU A 84 21.30 -17.74 -19.32
N SER A 85 21.60 -19.04 -19.29
CA SER A 85 21.70 -19.82 -20.53
C SER A 85 20.31 -20.05 -21.14
N GLU A 86 20.25 -20.38 -22.42
CA GLU A 86 18.99 -20.67 -23.12
C GLU A 86 18.18 -21.77 -22.41
N ASP A 87 18.83 -22.83 -21.93
CA ASP A 87 18.18 -23.90 -21.17
C ASP A 87 17.56 -23.41 -19.85
N GLN A 88 18.29 -22.54 -19.11
CA GLN A 88 17.80 -21.98 -17.84
C GLN A 88 16.63 -21.03 -18.07
N GLN A 89 16.67 -20.26 -19.16
CA GLN A 89 15.59 -19.37 -19.55
C GLN A 89 14.36 -20.18 -19.98
N ALA A 90 14.53 -21.25 -20.75
CA ALA A 90 13.45 -22.15 -21.16
C ALA A 90 12.81 -22.85 -19.95
N GLU A 91 13.60 -23.35 -19.01
CA GLU A 91 13.10 -23.94 -17.75
C GLU A 91 12.24 -22.93 -16.99
N LEU A 92 12.75 -21.72 -16.77
CA LEU A 92 12.03 -20.68 -16.04
C LEU A 92 10.75 -20.23 -16.76
N LEU A 93 10.77 -20.14 -18.10
CA LEU A 93 9.61 -19.77 -18.90
C LEU A 93 8.54 -20.87 -18.93
N SER A 94 8.92 -22.15 -18.94
CA SER A 94 7.98 -23.27 -18.88
C SER A 94 7.11 -23.24 -17.62
N LEU A 95 7.65 -22.69 -16.52
CA LEU A 95 6.95 -22.51 -15.24
C LEU A 95 5.94 -21.35 -15.24
N LEU A 96 5.91 -20.52 -16.29
CA LEU A 96 4.92 -19.47 -16.50
C LEU A 96 3.69 -19.98 -17.27
N GLU A 97 3.86 -21.03 -18.08
CA GLU A 97 2.78 -21.65 -18.83
C GLU A 97 2.03 -22.62 -17.90
N LYS A 98 0.71 -22.42 -17.75
CA LYS A 98 -0.12 -23.44 -17.11
C LYS A 98 -0.08 -24.70 -17.98
N PRO A 99 -0.09 -25.92 -17.43
CA PRO A 99 -0.23 -27.11 -18.24
C PRO A 99 -1.52 -26.98 -19.05
N SER A 100 -1.36 -26.88 -20.38
CA SER A 100 -2.47 -26.98 -21.31
C SER A 100 -3.00 -28.41 -21.21
N VAL A 101 -4.17 -28.56 -20.60
CA VAL A 101 -5.03 -29.69 -20.94
C VAL A 101 -5.40 -29.48 -22.40
N THR A 102 -4.74 -30.24 -23.27
CA THR A 102 -5.17 -30.46 -24.65
C THR A 102 -6.59 -31.02 -24.59
N THR A 103 -7.59 -30.20 -24.89
CA THR A 103 -8.90 -30.69 -25.27
C THR A 103 -9.07 -30.40 -26.75
N SER A 104 -8.76 -31.42 -27.55
CA SER A 104 -9.27 -31.52 -28.91
C SER A 104 -10.79 -31.41 -28.86
N GLN A 105 -11.32 -30.42 -29.57
CA GLN A 105 -12.73 -30.34 -29.89
C GLN A 105 -13.06 -31.45 -30.88
N GLU A 106 -14.09 -32.25 -30.57
CA GLU A 106 -14.93 -32.88 -31.57
C GLU A 106 -16.40 -32.59 -31.20
N ALA A 107 -17.14 -32.13 -32.20
CA ALA A 107 -18.48 -31.56 -32.14
C ALA A 107 -19.56 -32.67 -32.04
N GLN A 108 -20.77 -32.47 -31.49
CA GLN A 108 -22.00 -31.86 -32.03
C GLN A 108 -23.20 -32.42 -31.19
N PRO A 109 -24.50 -32.04 -31.36
CA PRO A 109 -25.15 -30.73 -31.32
C PRO A 109 -26.43 -30.66 -30.41
N GLN A 110 -26.85 -29.41 -30.11
CA GLN A 110 -28.20 -28.80 -29.88
C GLN A 110 -29.51 -29.66 -29.80
N PRO A 111 -30.61 -29.19 -29.13
CA PRO A 111 -31.32 -27.94 -29.50
C PRO A 111 -32.04 -27.13 -28.38
N GLN A 112 -32.73 -26.08 -28.85
CA GLN A 112 -33.09 -24.80 -28.20
C GLN A 112 -34.54 -24.68 -27.67
N LYS A 113 -34.71 -23.70 -26.73
CA LYS A 113 -35.83 -22.72 -26.53
C LYS A 113 -37.20 -23.22 -26.00
N PRO A 114 -38.10 -22.36 -25.43
CA PRO A 114 -38.20 -20.89 -25.55
C PRO A 114 -38.47 -20.07 -24.26
N LYS A 115 -38.55 -18.74 -24.45
CA LYS A 115 -38.88 -17.65 -23.50
C LYS A 115 -40.39 -17.54 -23.23
N LEU A 116 -40.81 -17.03 -22.06
CA LEU A 116 -42.08 -16.31 -21.80
C LEU A 116 -41.91 -15.50 -20.48
N SER A 117 -41.91 -14.17 -20.49
CA SER A 117 -43.06 -13.25 -20.33
C SER A 117 -43.94 -13.53 -19.10
N GLY A 118 -44.11 -12.54 -18.21
CA GLY A 118 -45.16 -12.61 -17.19
C GLY A 118 -45.02 -11.61 -16.05
N ARG A 119 -45.60 -10.43 -16.23
CA ARG A 119 -45.91 -9.44 -15.19
C ARG A 119 -47.16 -9.91 -14.43
N GLN A 120 -47.12 -10.06 -13.09
CA GLN A 120 -48.35 -9.94 -12.30
C GLN A 120 -48.13 -9.61 -10.82
N LYS A 121 -49.07 -8.80 -10.33
CA LYS A 121 -49.12 -8.12 -9.05
C LYS A 121 -49.80 -9.00 -7.99
N SER A 122 -49.53 -8.64 -6.72
CA SER A 122 -50.47 -8.62 -5.60
C SER A 122 -50.93 -9.94 -5.00
N MET A 123 -50.63 -10.16 -3.71
CA MET A 123 -51.67 -10.05 -2.68
C MET A 123 -51.06 -9.87 -1.28
N MET A 124 -51.62 -8.88 -0.59
CA MET A 124 -51.45 -8.60 0.84
C MET A 124 -52.25 -9.61 1.67
N ILE A 125 -51.74 -9.99 2.83
CA ILE A 125 -52.56 -10.17 4.04
C ILE A 125 -51.83 -9.42 5.16
N GLY A 126 -52.50 -8.40 5.68
CA GLY A 126 -52.03 -7.61 6.80
C GLY A 126 -52.40 -8.23 8.15
N ALA A 127 -51.67 -7.84 9.17
CA ALA A 127 -52.18 -7.70 10.52
C ALA A 127 -51.60 -6.40 11.09
N ALA A 128 -52.49 -5.45 11.36
CA ALA A 128 -52.20 -4.21 12.04
C ALA A 128 -52.17 -4.46 13.55
N ILE A 129 -51.14 -4.01 14.23
CA ILE A 129 -51.18 -3.67 15.65
C ILE A 129 -50.67 -2.24 15.78
N LEU A 130 -51.61 -1.31 15.98
CA LEU A 130 -51.36 0.01 16.53
C LEU A 130 -51.60 -0.07 18.03
N GLY A 131 -50.62 0.34 18.83
CA GLY A 131 -50.86 0.54 20.26
C GLY A 131 -49.60 0.64 21.11
N LEU A 132 -49.21 1.89 21.39
CA LEU A 132 -48.54 2.35 22.61
C LEU A 132 -47.10 1.88 22.93
N GLY A 133 -46.19 2.82 22.78
CA GLY A 133 -45.47 3.36 23.95
C GLY A 133 -44.58 2.40 24.72
N LEU A 134 -43.37 2.17 24.22
CA LEU A 134 -42.17 2.14 25.06
C LEU A 134 -40.96 2.35 24.15
N VAL A 135 -40.50 3.60 24.07
CA VAL A 135 -39.14 3.90 23.63
C VAL A 135 -38.22 3.40 24.76
N LEU A 136 -38.03 2.08 24.83
CA LEU A 136 -36.87 1.52 25.49
C LEU A 136 -35.70 1.89 24.60
N GLY A 137 -34.91 2.83 25.08
CA GLY A 137 -33.66 3.21 24.47
C GLY A 137 -32.90 1.96 24.13
N ILE A 138 -32.81 1.66 22.84
CA ILE A 138 -31.66 0.96 22.31
C ILE A 138 -30.53 1.93 22.61
N PRO A 139 -29.59 1.63 23.51
CA PRO A 139 -28.33 2.31 23.42
C PRO A 139 -27.84 1.87 22.05
N PHE A 140 -27.92 2.77 21.07
CA PHE A 140 -26.92 2.75 20.02
C PHE A 140 -25.62 2.73 20.84
N LEU A 141 -25.01 1.56 20.91
CA LEU A 141 -23.62 1.42 21.27
C LEU A 141 -22.91 2.17 20.15
N TYR A 142 -22.84 3.50 20.31
CA TYR A 142 -21.71 4.28 19.89
C TYR A 142 -20.54 3.61 20.59
N SER A 143 -19.98 2.59 19.94
CA SER A 143 -18.56 2.36 20.08
C SER A 143 -17.94 3.68 19.66
N ASP A 144 -17.59 4.48 20.66
CA ASP A 144 -16.38 5.28 20.59
C ASP A 144 -15.21 4.31 20.44
N ASP A 145 -15.13 3.62 19.29
CA ASP A 145 -13.90 3.04 18.81
C ASP A 145 -13.04 4.24 18.37
N VAL A 146 -12.55 4.98 19.38
CA VAL A 146 -11.35 5.78 19.22
C VAL A 146 -10.31 4.77 18.74
N PRO A 147 -9.89 4.86 17.48
CA PRO A 147 -9.23 3.74 16.85
C PRO A 147 -7.91 3.47 17.54
N THR A 148 -7.68 2.19 17.77
CA THR A 148 -6.57 1.44 18.38
C THR A 148 -5.13 1.97 18.20
N TYR A 149 -4.87 3.00 17.40
CA TYR A 149 -3.52 3.51 17.13
C TYR A 149 -3.01 4.48 18.22
N LEU A 150 -3.89 5.26 18.87
CA LEU A 150 -3.47 6.15 19.98
C LEU A 150 -3.07 5.35 21.23
N SER A 151 -3.70 4.19 21.45
CA SER A 151 -3.37 3.28 22.55
C SER A 151 -2.08 2.47 22.34
N GLU A 152 -1.52 2.48 21.12
CA GLU A 152 -0.25 1.82 20.78
C GLU A 152 0.95 2.78 20.79
N ILE A 153 0.71 4.09 20.93
CA ILE A 153 1.74 5.10 21.03
C ILE A 153 1.91 5.42 22.52
N PRO A 154 3.07 5.18 23.13
CA PRO A 154 3.33 5.56 24.51
C PRO A 154 3.00 7.06 24.72
N GLU A 155 2.31 7.42 25.82
CA GLU A 155 1.89 8.81 26.08
C GLU A 155 3.07 9.80 26.08
N ASP A 156 4.28 9.32 26.37
CA ASP A 156 5.53 10.07 26.34
C ASP A 156 6.11 10.32 24.92
N GLU A 157 5.56 9.69 23.88
CA GLU A 157 6.00 9.82 22.49
C GLU A 157 5.21 10.84 21.64
N LEU A 158 4.19 11.49 22.20
CA LEU A 158 3.32 12.43 21.48
C LEU A 158 3.31 13.82 22.14
N ARG A 159 4.31 14.67 21.86
CA ARG A 159 4.27 16.09 22.24
C ARG A 159 3.71 16.94 21.10
N LEU A 160 2.39 17.11 21.08
CA LEU A 160 1.75 18.09 20.18
C LEU A 160 1.78 19.48 20.83
N SER A 161 2.16 20.51 20.06
CA SER A 161 2.00 21.90 20.50
C SER A 161 0.50 22.25 20.65
N GLU A 162 0.17 23.29 21.43
CA GLU A 162 -1.22 23.77 21.55
C GLU A 162 -1.85 24.15 20.18
N SER A 163 -1.00 24.46 19.20
CA SER A 163 -1.40 24.79 17.82
C SER A 163 -1.56 23.57 16.90
N GLY A 164 -1.23 22.37 17.38
CA GLY A 164 -1.35 21.12 16.62
C GLY A 164 -0.30 20.88 15.55
N PHE A 165 0.70 21.76 15.46
CA PHE A 165 1.87 21.58 14.59
C PHE A 165 3.03 20.95 15.37
N VAL A 166 3.76 20.04 14.72
CA VAL A 166 5.04 19.51 15.21
C VAL A 166 6.19 20.45 14.80
N LEU A 167 6.18 20.93 13.55
CA LEU A 167 7.18 21.87 13.04
C LEU A 167 6.48 23.13 12.47
N PRO A 168 6.04 24.07 13.34
CA PRO A 168 5.19 25.20 12.96
C PRO A 168 5.80 26.10 11.89
N ALA A 169 7.13 26.22 11.84
CA ALA A 169 7.86 27.06 10.89
C ALA A 169 8.32 26.34 9.60
N SER A 170 7.89 25.09 9.37
CA SER A 170 8.32 24.26 8.22
C SER A 170 7.86 24.79 6.85
N ASP A 171 6.91 25.73 6.82
CA ASP A 171 6.48 26.45 5.62
C ASP A 171 7.24 27.76 5.36
N LYS A 172 8.01 28.23 6.35
CA LYS A 172 8.67 29.56 6.33
C LYS A 172 10.20 29.49 6.30
N ARG A 173 10.79 28.41 6.79
CA ARG A 173 12.25 28.24 6.84
C ARG A 173 12.67 26.80 6.55
N ALA A 174 13.95 26.64 6.22
CA ALA A 174 14.55 25.31 6.10
C ALA A 174 14.57 24.61 7.47
N ILE A 175 14.33 23.30 7.46
CA ILE A 175 14.50 22.41 8.61
C ILE A 175 15.97 21.99 8.67
N GLU A 176 16.52 21.99 9.87
CA GLU A 176 17.87 21.50 10.15
C GLU A 176 17.82 20.29 11.09
N GLU A 177 18.90 19.53 11.14
CA GLU A 177 18.99 18.32 11.99
C GLU A 177 18.70 18.61 13.47
N LYS A 178 19.12 19.77 13.98
CA LYS A 178 18.83 20.22 15.36
C LYS A 178 17.33 20.38 15.65
N ASP A 179 16.52 20.62 14.62
CA ASP A 179 15.06 20.74 14.77
C ASP A 179 14.40 19.34 14.87
N LEU A 180 15.13 18.27 14.54
CA LEU A 180 14.65 16.89 14.45
C LEU A 180 15.14 15.99 15.58
N ILE A 181 16.25 16.35 16.24
CA ILE A 181 16.93 15.48 17.22
C ILE A 181 16.06 15.09 18.43
N SER A 182 15.23 16.02 18.89
CA SER A 182 14.32 15.80 20.01
C SER A 182 13.00 15.13 19.62
N LEU A 183 12.74 14.95 18.32
CA LEU A 183 11.49 14.38 17.82
C LEU A 183 11.53 12.85 17.85
N THR A 184 10.43 12.25 18.31
CA THR A 184 10.22 10.80 18.25
C THR A 184 10.04 10.30 16.82
N GLY A 185 10.14 8.99 16.59
CA GLY A 185 9.88 8.41 15.27
C GLY A 185 8.46 8.72 14.76
N TRP A 186 7.51 8.82 15.68
CA TRP A 186 6.14 9.21 15.37
C TRP A 186 6.03 10.70 15.05
N GLU A 187 6.65 11.58 15.84
CA GLU A 187 6.65 13.03 15.58
C GLU A 187 7.33 13.35 14.25
N LEU A 188 8.39 12.65 13.87
CA LEU A 188 9.01 12.77 12.54
C LEU A 188 8.05 12.35 11.41
N TYR A 189 7.29 11.27 11.62
CA TYR A 189 6.28 10.82 10.68
C TYR A 189 5.15 11.84 10.54
N ILE A 190 4.65 12.41 11.64
CA ILE A 190 3.66 13.49 11.60
C ILE A 190 4.25 14.73 10.92
N ALA A 191 5.44 15.20 11.33
CA ALA A 191 6.09 16.40 10.80
C ALA A 191 6.30 16.34 9.28
N ARG A 192 6.76 15.20 8.75
CA ARG A 192 6.92 15.02 7.31
C ARG A 192 5.57 15.07 6.59
N ASN A 193 4.53 14.47 7.18
CA ASN A 193 3.19 14.44 6.59
C ASN A 193 2.42 15.76 6.78
N GLU A 194 2.76 16.55 7.80
CA GLU A 194 2.20 17.87 8.09
C GLU A 194 2.40 18.82 6.91
N ILE A 195 3.58 18.81 6.29
CA ILE A 195 3.89 19.64 5.11
C ILE A 195 2.88 19.39 3.98
N PHE A 196 2.52 18.12 3.75
CA PHE A 196 1.51 17.78 2.75
C PHE A 196 0.08 18.09 3.23
N ALA A 197 -0.20 17.92 4.52
CA ALA A 197 -1.50 18.23 5.12
C ALA A 197 -1.82 19.73 5.06
N ARG A 198 -0.81 20.60 5.22
CA ARG A 198 -0.93 22.06 5.03
C ARG A 198 -1.39 22.46 3.62
N LYS A 199 -1.08 21.62 2.63
CA LYS A 199 -1.55 21.74 1.24
C LYS A 199 -2.84 20.96 0.95
N GLY A 200 -3.53 20.53 2.00
CA GLY A 200 -4.82 19.85 1.92
C GLY A 200 -4.78 18.42 1.40
N ARG A 201 -3.61 17.74 1.41
CA ARG A 201 -3.50 16.34 0.96
C ARG A 201 -4.35 15.41 1.85
N PRO A 202 -5.36 14.70 1.30
CA PRO A 202 -6.06 13.67 2.04
C PRO A 202 -5.23 12.36 2.14
N PHE A 203 -5.38 11.64 3.25
CA PHE A 203 -4.66 10.40 3.58
C PHE A 203 -5.58 9.18 3.50
N VAL A 204 -6.16 8.95 2.32
CA VAL A 204 -7.26 7.98 2.13
C VAL A 204 -6.85 6.49 2.07
N LYS A 205 -5.56 6.19 2.04
CA LYS A 205 -5.09 4.79 2.00
C LYS A 205 -5.15 4.18 3.40
N ASP A 206 -5.51 2.90 3.50
CA ASP A 206 -5.55 2.17 4.77
C ASP A 206 -4.22 2.26 5.54
N THR A 207 -3.09 2.15 4.82
CA THR A 207 -1.74 2.26 5.40
C THR A 207 -1.42 3.64 5.98
N SER A 208 -2.20 4.66 5.66
CA SER A 208 -2.05 6.04 6.13
C SER A 208 -3.28 6.56 6.91
N MET A 209 -4.25 5.69 7.24
CA MET A 209 -5.50 6.12 7.85
C MET A 209 -5.30 6.80 9.22
N CYS A 210 -4.28 6.42 9.97
CA CYS A 210 -3.91 7.10 11.21
C CYS A 210 -3.60 8.59 10.99
N LEU A 211 -2.92 8.95 9.89
CA LEU A 211 -2.63 10.34 9.53
C LEU A 211 -3.92 11.09 9.21
N GLN A 212 -4.86 10.43 8.54
CA GLN A 212 -6.15 11.02 8.23
C GLN A 212 -6.90 11.40 9.51
N ARG A 213 -6.95 10.50 10.48
CA ARG A 213 -7.59 10.74 11.78
C ARG A 213 -6.87 11.81 12.59
N HIS A 214 -5.54 11.78 12.60
CA HIS A 214 -4.72 12.79 13.25
C HIS A 214 -5.00 14.20 12.69
N PHE A 215 -4.95 14.39 11.37
CA PHE A 215 -5.20 15.72 10.80
C PHE A 215 -6.68 16.12 10.83
N ASP A 216 -7.62 15.17 10.83
CA ASP A 216 -9.04 15.46 11.04
C ASP A 216 -9.33 16.00 12.45
N SER A 217 -8.54 15.64 13.47
CA SER A 217 -8.64 16.28 14.78
C SER A 217 -8.19 17.76 14.76
N TRP A 218 -7.50 18.20 13.70
CA TRP A 218 -7.13 19.59 13.44
C TRP A 218 -7.93 20.23 12.30
N ALA A 219 -9.01 19.58 11.84
CA ALA A 219 -9.86 20.13 10.80
C ALA A 219 -10.54 21.43 11.26
N LYS A 220 -10.60 22.41 10.36
CA LYS A 220 -11.30 23.68 10.61
C LYS A 220 -12.81 23.44 10.67
N SER A 221 -13.43 23.76 11.80
CA SER A 221 -14.89 23.68 12.02
C SER A 221 -15.39 24.94 12.73
N ALA A 222 -16.72 25.11 12.80
CA ALA A 222 -17.34 26.24 13.51
C ALA A 222 -16.90 26.31 14.98
N ASP A 223 -16.75 25.14 15.62
CA ASP A 223 -16.38 25.03 17.04
C ASP A 223 -14.86 24.96 17.28
N LYS A 224 -14.05 24.95 16.21
CA LYS A 224 -12.59 24.81 16.31
C LYS A 224 -11.90 25.94 15.54
N ALA A 225 -11.89 27.12 16.16
CA ALA A 225 -11.30 28.34 15.59
C ALA A 225 -9.83 28.17 15.17
N ASN A 226 -9.07 27.36 15.91
CA ASN A 226 -7.64 27.10 15.66
C ASN A 226 -7.39 25.91 14.71
N GLY A 227 -8.44 25.29 14.17
CA GLY A 227 -8.30 24.22 13.19
C GLY A 227 -7.71 24.76 11.88
N TRP A 228 -6.67 24.11 11.39
CA TRP A 228 -5.92 24.55 10.20
C TRP A 228 -6.03 23.57 9.03
N TYR A 229 -6.35 22.30 9.27
CA TYR A 229 -6.40 21.31 8.21
C TYR A 229 -7.68 21.45 7.38
N LYS A 230 -7.52 21.48 6.05
CA LYS A 230 -8.62 21.52 5.08
C LYS A 230 -8.28 20.64 3.89
N LYS A 231 -9.04 19.55 3.71
CA LYS A 231 -8.92 18.65 2.56
C LYS A 231 -9.15 19.41 1.24
N GLN A 232 -8.29 19.18 0.26
CA GLN A 232 -8.42 19.74 -1.09
C GLN A 232 -8.45 18.59 -2.11
N ALA A 233 -9.35 18.70 -3.08
CA ALA A 233 -9.40 17.79 -4.22
C ALA A 233 -8.45 18.32 -5.32
N GLY A 234 -7.70 17.43 -5.97
CA GLY A 234 -6.83 17.77 -7.09
C GLY A 234 -5.34 17.48 -6.85
N GLY A 235 -4.51 17.99 -7.76
CA GLY A 235 -3.06 17.82 -7.71
C GLY A 235 -2.43 18.58 -6.54
N LEU A 236 -1.45 17.95 -5.90
CA LEU A 236 -0.70 18.53 -4.79
C LEU A 236 0.57 19.21 -5.31
N SER A 237 0.70 20.51 -5.10
CA SER A 237 1.92 21.26 -5.46
C SER A 237 2.63 21.72 -4.19
N LEU A 238 3.88 21.29 -4.01
CA LEU A 238 4.76 21.81 -2.97
C LEU A 238 5.68 22.88 -3.56
N SER A 239 6.12 23.82 -2.73
CA SER A 239 7.24 24.70 -3.04
C SER A 239 8.58 23.96 -2.94
N ASP A 240 9.64 24.54 -3.50
CA ASP A 240 11.00 24.01 -3.38
C ASP A 240 11.44 23.86 -1.92
N LEU A 241 11.04 24.82 -1.06
CA LEU A 241 11.30 24.77 0.37
C LEU A 241 10.64 23.55 1.02
N GLU A 242 9.36 23.31 0.71
CA GLU A 242 8.61 22.19 1.26
C GLU A 242 9.15 20.85 0.75
N HIS A 243 9.53 20.76 -0.53
CA HIS A 243 10.24 19.60 -1.06
C HIS A 243 11.54 19.32 -0.30
N ARG A 244 12.39 20.34 -0.12
CA ARG A 244 13.63 20.23 0.65
C ARG A 244 13.38 19.77 2.09
N ASN A 245 12.39 20.36 2.74
CA ASN A 245 12.04 20.05 4.13
C ASN A 245 11.54 18.61 4.27
N THR A 246 10.67 18.14 3.36
CA THR A 246 10.22 16.73 3.38
C THR A 246 11.37 15.75 3.17
N GLU A 247 12.33 16.08 2.30
CA GLU A 247 13.50 15.22 2.06
C GLU A 247 14.50 15.24 3.22
N THR A 248 14.64 16.39 3.90
CA THR A 248 15.49 16.52 5.08
C THR A 248 14.97 15.64 6.22
N ILE A 249 13.66 15.70 6.52
CA ILE A 249 13.05 14.86 7.54
C ILE A 249 13.17 13.37 7.15
N ARG A 250 12.87 13.05 5.87
CA ARG A 250 13.02 11.69 5.35
C ARG A 250 14.44 11.17 5.54
N THR A 251 15.45 11.95 5.14
CA THR A 251 16.86 11.57 5.26
C THR A 251 17.20 11.29 6.71
N TYR A 252 16.81 12.17 7.63
CA TYR A 252 17.03 11.98 9.06
C TYR A 252 16.38 10.69 9.61
N GLU A 253 15.13 10.41 9.26
CA GLU A 253 14.46 9.16 9.60
C GLU A 253 15.24 7.93 9.09
N CYS A 254 15.75 8.00 7.86
CA CYS A 254 16.48 6.90 7.24
C CYS A 254 17.87 6.68 7.84
N THR A 255 18.65 7.74 8.02
CA THR A 255 20.06 7.66 8.40
C THR A 255 20.27 7.62 9.90
N GLN A 256 19.50 8.39 10.67
CA GLN A 256 19.66 8.51 12.11
C GLN A 256 18.68 7.62 12.90
N ARG A 257 17.47 7.41 12.39
CA ARG A 257 16.46 6.57 13.06
C ARG A 257 16.34 5.16 12.48
N GLY A 258 17.01 4.86 11.36
CA GLY A 258 17.02 3.53 10.73
C GLY A 258 15.77 3.19 9.92
N GLY A 259 14.84 4.14 9.72
CA GLY A 259 13.63 3.94 8.93
C GLY A 259 12.53 4.96 9.21
N GLN A 260 11.42 4.82 8.48
CA GLN A 260 10.23 5.66 8.63
C GLN A 260 9.17 4.93 9.44
N MET A 261 8.53 5.64 10.36
CA MET A 261 7.39 5.09 11.07
C MET A 261 6.18 4.92 10.14
N THR A 262 5.27 4.03 10.51
CA THR A 262 4.01 3.78 9.80
C THR A 262 2.85 3.84 10.78
N CYS A 263 1.62 3.82 10.24
CA CYS A 263 0.41 3.81 11.08
C CYS A 263 0.27 2.61 12.02
N THR A 264 1.08 1.57 11.87
CA THR A 264 1.06 0.39 12.75
C THR A 264 2.14 0.46 13.85
N GLY A 265 2.73 1.62 14.08
CA GLY A 265 3.87 1.79 15.01
C GLY A 265 5.14 1.05 14.59
N LYS A 266 5.21 0.54 13.35
CA LYS A 266 6.37 -0.21 12.85
C LYS A 266 7.31 0.69 12.09
N LEU A 267 8.58 0.62 12.47
CA LEU A 267 9.68 1.22 11.73
C LEU A 267 9.92 0.43 10.43
N THR A 268 9.81 1.12 9.30
CA THR A 268 10.06 0.56 7.98
C THR A 268 11.38 1.12 7.46
N PRO A 269 12.41 0.28 7.20
CA PRO A 269 13.66 0.73 6.65
C PRO A 269 13.44 1.50 5.34
N CYS A 270 14.15 2.62 5.21
CA CYS A 270 14.11 3.37 3.97
C CYS A 270 14.70 2.55 2.83
N ARG A 271 14.06 2.65 1.66
CA ARG A 271 14.58 2.09 0.41
C ARG A 271 15.44 3.11 -0.30
#